data_AF-A0AAW4SCY3-F1
#
_entry.id   AF-A0AAW4SCY3-F1
#
_cell.length_a   1.000
_cell.length_b   1.000
_cell.length_c   1.000
_cell.angle_alpha   90.00
_cell.angle_beta   90.00
_cell.angle_gamma   90.00
#
_symmetry.space_group_name_H-M   'P 1'
#
loop_
_entity.id
_entity.type
_entity.pdbx_description
1 polymer ?
#
loop_
_entity_poly.entity_id
_entity_poly.type
_entity_poly.pdbx_seq_one_letter_code
_entity_poly.pdbx_strand_id
1 'polypeptide(L)' 'MKQPAPRTVQEARANARAAELAPLIEALQKSGATSLGALAKKLNETCVPTPAGQGRWSATQVWRILKRLRQISHGP' A
#
# COMPACT_ATOMS: atom_id res chain seq x y z
N MET A 1 2.43 28.16 -15.16
CA MET A 1 2.73 26.89 -14.45
C MET A 1 1.50 26.53 -13.62
N LYS A 2 0.65 25.59 -14.06
CA LYS A 2 -0.55 25.18 -13.30
C LYS A 2 -0.14 24.12 -12.29
N GLN A 3 -0.09 24.48 -11.01
CA GLN A 3 -0.06 23.52 -9.92
C GLN A 3 -1.44 22.84 -9.85
N PRO A 4 -1.56 21.50 -9.91
CA PRO A 4 -2.85 20.88 -9.61
C PRO A 4 -3.05 20.87 -8.09
N ALA A 5 -4.18 21.45 -7.66
CA ALA A 5 -4.68 21.55 -6.29
C ALA A 5 -4.55 20.24 -5.48
N PRO A 6 -4.48 20.30 -4.13
CA PRO A 6 -4.27 19.09 -3.33
C PRO A 6 -5.48 18.16 -3.48
N ARG A 7 -5.20 17.03 -4.16
CA ARG A 7 -5.89 15.74 -4.02
C ARG A 7 -6.43 15.58 -2.60
N THR A 8 -7.72 15.34 -2.49
CA THR A 8 -8.56 15.33 -1.27
C THR A 8 -7.87 14.72 -0.04
N VAL A 9 -8.25 15.13 1.18
CA VAL A 9 -7.69 14.60 2.46
C VAL A 9 -7.60 13.06 2.49
N GLN A 10 -8.51 12.37 1.81
CA GLN A 10 -8.53 10.92 1.70
C GLN A 10 -7.37 10.36 0.85
N GLU A 11 -6.98 11.03 -0.23
CA GLU A 11 -5.86 10.63 -1.08
C GLU A 11 -4.52 10.82 -0.36
N ALA A 12 -4.35 11.95 0.35
CA ALA A 12 -3.17 12.19 1.18
C ALA A 12 -3.00 11.11 2.26
N ARG A 13 -4.09 10.75 2.95
CA ARG A 13 -4.10 9.65 3.92
C ARG A 13 -3.75 8.30 3.28
N ALA A 14 -4.27 8.01 2.09
CA ALA A 14 -3.97 6.77 1.38
C ALA A 14 -2.51 6.68 0.92
N ASN A 15 -1.91 7.80 0.51
CA ASN A 15 -0.50 7.86 0.13
C ASN A 15 0.42 7.72 1.34
N ALA A 16 0.11 8.41 2.44
CA ALA A 16 0.82 8.26 3.71
C ALA A 16 0.81 6.79 4.16
N ARG A 17 -0.36 6.14 4.15
CA ARG A 17 -0.47 4.71 4.50
C ARG A 17 0.28 3.79 3.55
N ALA A 18 0.38 4.14 2.26
CA ALA A 18 1.19 3.37 1.33
C ALA A 18 2.67 3.46 1.70
N ALA A 19 3.17 4.68 1.98
CA ALA A 19 4.55 4.92 2.39
C ALA A 19 4.90 4.17 3.70
N GLU A 20 4.03 4.21 4.70
CA GLU A 20 4.20 3.49 5.98
C GLU A 20 4.34 1.97 5.78
N LEU A 21 3.65 1.41 4.78
CA LEU A 21 3.66 -0.02 4.50
C LEU A 21 4.76 -0.45 3.54
N ALA A 22 5.48 0.49 2.93
CA ALA A 22 6.57 0.19 2.00
C ALA A 22 7.63 -0.76 2.58
N PRO A 23 8.25 -0.47 3.75
CA PRO A 23 9.30 -1.34 4.30
C PRO A 23 8.78 -2.73 4.66
N LEU A 24 7.53 -2.83 5.12
CA LEU A 24 6.90 -4.11 5.42
C LEU A 24 6.68 -4.93 4.15
N ILE A 25 6.14 -4.33 3.09
CA ILE A 25 5.91 -5.02 1.82
C ILE A 25 7.24 -5.49 1.22
N GLU A 26 8.29 -4.68 1.29
CA GLU A 26 9.63 -5.08 0.85
C GLU A 26 10.18 -6.26 1.66
N ALA A 27 10.03 -6.24 2.98
CA ALA A 27 10.43 -7.36 3.83
C ALA A 27 9.66 -8.65 3.47
N LEU A 28 8.36 -8.55 3.21
CA LEU A 28 7.55 -9.68 2.77
C LEU A 28 7.97 -10.19 1.38
N GLN A 29 8.29 -9.31 0.44
CA GLN A 29 8.83 -9.70 -0.88
C GLN A 29 10.17 -10.44 -0.75
N LYS A 30 11.08 -9.94 0.10
CA LYS A 30 12.35 -10.60 0.41
C LYS A 30 12.16 -11.97 1.09
N SER A 31 11.06 -12.16 1.81
CA SER A 31 10.69 -13.47 2.39
C SER A 31 10.12 -14.47 1.36
N GLY A 32 9.97 -14.06 0.09
CA GLY A 32 9.48 -14.90 -1.01
C GLY A 32 8.01 -14.66 -1.39
N ALA A 33 7.32 -13.71 -0.76
CA ALA A 33 5.96 -13.34 -1.14
C ALA A 33 5.98 -12.38 -2.34
N THR A 34 6.12 -12.94 -3.54
CA THR A 34 6.23 -12.16 -4.79
C THR A 34 4.89 -11.93 -5.51
N SER A 35 3.85 -12.67 -5.14
CA SER A 35 2.50 -12.55 -5.69
C SER A 35 1.58 -11.71 -4.81
N LEU A 36 0.62 -10.98 -5.40
CA LEU A 36 -0.36 -10.17 -4.67
C LEU A 36 -1.14 -10.96 -3.60
N GLY A 37 -1.52 -12.20 -3.92
CA GLY A 37 -2.19 -13.10 -2.98
C GLY A 37 -1.28 -13.57 -1.85
N ALA A 38 0.00 -13.84 -2.15
CA ALA A 38 0.98 -14.23 -1.13
C ALA A 38 1.27 -13.07 -0.16
N LEU A 39 1.41 -11.85 -0.68
CA LEU A 39 1.54 -10.64 0.11
C LEU A 39 0.30 -10.41 0.98
N ALA A 40 -0.90 -10.55 0.42
CA ALA A 40 -2.14 -10.41 1.18
C ALA A 40 -2.22 -11.44 2.32
N LYS A 41 -1.87 -12.70 2.06
CA LYS A 41 -1.81 -13.76 3.07
C LYS A 41 -0.81 -13.41 4.18
N LYS A 42 0.40 -13.00 3.81
CA LYS A 42 1.45 -12.62 4.77
C LYS A 42 1.08 -11.39 5.61
N LEU A 43 0.46 -10.38 4.99
CA LEU A 43 -0.02 -9.20 5.70
C LEU A 43 -1.10 -9.56 6.74
N ASN A 44 -1.98 -10.52 6.40
CA ASN A 44 -2.95 -11.09 7.35
C ASN A 44 -2.28 -11.88 8.47
N GLU A 45 -1.26 -12.69 8.16
CA GLU A 45 -0.47 -13.44 9.15
C GLU A 45 0.26 -12.51 10.13
N THR A 46 0.72 -11.34 9.67
CA THR A 46 1.37 -10.33 10.52
C THR A 46 0.41 -9.48 11.35
N CYS A 47 -0.90 -9.79 11.35
CA CYS A 47 -1.96 -9.04 12.06
C CYS A 47 -1.96 -7.52 11.78
N VAL A 48 -1.50 -7.10 10.61
CA VAL A 48 -1.45 -5.67 10.25
C VAL A 48 -2.86 -5.20 9.93
N PRO A 49 -3.41 -4.21 10.66
CA PRO A 49 -4.75 -3.71 10.41
C PRO A 49 -4.84 -3.16 8.98
N THR A 50 -5.86 -3.58 8.23
CA THR A 50 -6.11 -2.99 6.91
C THR A 50 -6.37 -1.49 7.04
N PRO A 51 -6.01 -0.66 6.05
CA PRO A 51 -6.21 0.79 6.11
C PRO A 51 -7.66 1.23 6.33
N ALA A 52 -8.64 0.35 6.09
CA ALA A 52 -10.07 0.59 6.29
C ALA A 52 -10.61 0.02 7.62
N GLY A 53 -9.78 -0.65 8.44
CA GLY A 53 -10.16 -1.19 9.75
C GLY A 53 -11.10 -2.41 9.73
N GLN A 54 -11.68 -2.78 8.58
CA GLN A 54 -12.71 -3.81 8.46
C GLN A 54 -12.23 -5.06 7.71
N GLY A 55 -11.21 -5.74 8.24
CA GLY A 55 -10.94 -7.13 7.88
C GLY A 55 -9.59 -7.40 7.22
N ARG A 56 -9.54 -8.51 6.47
CA ARG A 56 -8.33 -9.11 5.92
C ARG A 56 -7.83 -8.36 4.67
N TRP A 57 -6.52 -8.31 4.50
CA TRP A 57 -5.85 -7.93 3.27
C TRP A 57 -6.29 -8.84 2.12
N SER A 58 -6.69 -8.21 1.03
CA SER A 58 -6.94 -8.83 -0.27
C SER A 58 -5.86 -8.45 -1.27
N ALA A 59 -5.69 -9.27 -2.31
CA ALA A 59 -4.77 -8.99 -3.42
C ALA A 59 -5.04 -7.60 -4.05
N THR A 60 -6.30 -7.19 -4.16
CA THR A 60 -6.69 -5.87 -4.69
C THR A 60 -6.20 -4.72 -3.82
N GLN A 61 -6.23 -4.86 -2.49
CA GLN A 61 -5.69 -3.83 -1.58
C GLN A 61 -4.17 -3.74 -1.70
N VAL A 62 -3.48 -4.88 -1.78
CA VAL A 62 -2.03 -4.92 -2.02
C VAL A 62 -1.66 -4.23 -3.33
N TRP A 63 -2.39 -4.55 -4.41
CA TRP A 63 -2.18 -3.91 -5.71
C TRP A 63 -2.34 -2.39 -5.65
N ARG A 64 -3.34 -1.88 -4.93
CA ARG A 64 -3.55 -0.43 -4.75
C ARG A 64 -2.41 0.23 -3.98
N ILE A 65 -1.84 -0.43 -2.97
CA ILE A 65 -0.66 0.07 -2.25
C ILE A 65 0.53 0.14 -3.20
N LEU A 66 0.83 -0.95 -3.92
CA LEU A 66 1.96 -1.00 -4.86
C LEU A 66 1.85 0.05 -5.98
N LYS A 67 0.63 0.24 -6.51
CA LYS A 67 0.37 1.29 -7.51
C LYS A 67 0.69 2.68 -6.95
N ARG A 68 0.30 2.97 -5.70
CA ARG A 68 0.60 4.24 -5.04
C ARG A 68 2.08 4.41 -4.74
N LEU A 69 2.76 3.35 -4.28
CA LEU A 69 4.21 3.39 -4.07
C LEU A 69 4.98 3.77 -5.34
N ARG A 70 4.60 3.20 -6.49
CA ARG A 70 5.16 3.60 -7.79
C ARG A 70 4.89 5.07 -8.12
N GLN A 71 3.69 5.57 -7.82
CA GLN A 71 3.31 6.96 -8.05
C GLN A 71 4.04 7.94 -7.12
N ILE A 72 4.26 7.57 -5.86
CA ILE A 72 5.01 8.38 -4.89
C ILE A 72 6.49 8.43 -5.31
N SER A 73 7.08 7.29 -5.69
CA SER A 73 8.50 7.19 -6.07
C SER A 73 8.84 7.91 -7.37
N HIS A 74 7.89 8.09 -8.28
CA HIS A 74 8.13 8.79 -9.55
C HIS A 74 7.76 10.27 -9.53
N GLY A 75 7.27 10.80 -8.40
CA GLY A 75 6.69 12.14 -8.34
C GLY A 75 5.39 12.23 -9.17
N PRO A 76 4.49 13.17 -8.85
CA PRO A 76 3.33 13.45 -9.70
C PRO A 76 3.72 14.06 -11.05
#